data_AF-N9SSK8-F1
#
_entry.id   AF-N9SSK8-F1
#
_cell.length_a   1.000
_cell.length_b   1.000
_cell.length_c   1.000
_cell.angle_alpha   90.00
_cell.angle_beta   90.00
_cell.angle_gamma   90.00
#
_symmetry.space_group_name_H-M   'P 1'
#
loop_
_entity.id
_entity.type
_entity.pdbx_description
1 polymer ?
#
loop_
_entity_poly.entity_id
_entity_poly.type
_entity_poly.pdbx_seq_one_letter_code
_entity_poly.pdbx_strand_id
1 'polypeptide(L)'
;MNMPTDIQAAVDVLYNELDQLKNKMISDHCFTNDEAEQLEFLVAKAIKYGELVAKRDATGTNIILRESNIDEALDLSPSAVQEVLNHVQDVVISKALVLTRGNATKAAELIGWNRGTFAKRKNRLR
;
A
#
# COMPACT_ATOMS: atom_id res chain seq x y z
N MET A 1 -30.26 -4.67 -9.00
CA MET A 1 -29.39 -5.14 -7.91
C MET A 1 -29.08 -3.94 -7.02
N ASN A 2 -29.36 -4.05 -5.72
CA ASN A 2 -29.03 -2.99 -4.76
C ASN A 2 -27.51 -2.91 -4.63
N MET A 3 -26.92 -1.72 -4.79
CA MET A 3 -25.49 -1.53 -4.56
C MET A 3 -25.16 -1.75 -3.07
N PRO A 4 -24.14 -2.56 -2.74
CA PRO A 4 -23.70 -2.76 -1.36
C PRO A 4 -23.20 -1.45 -0.77
N THR A 5 -23.74 -1.07 0.38
CA THR A 5 -23.35 0.16 1.12
C THR A 5 -22.16 -0.04 2.05
N ASP A 6 -21.64 -1.27 2.18
CA ASP A 6 -20.49 -1.63 3.02
C ASP A 6 -19.53 -2.56 2.24
N ILE A 7 -18.23 -2.44 2.51
CA ILE A 7 -17.15 -3.19 1.84
C ILE A 7 -17.32 -4.69 2.06
N GLN A 8 -17.71 -5.12 3.26
CA GLN A 8 -17.93 -6.54 3.54
C GLN A 8 -19.09 -7.08 2.71
N ALA A 9 -20.18 -6.31 2.59
CA ALA A 9 -21.31 -6.68 1.75
C ALA A 9 -20.93 -6.77 0.25
N ALA A 10 -20.01 -5.92 -0.23
CA ALA A 10 -19.50 -6.00 -1.60
C ALA A 10 -18.64 -7.25 -1.84
N VAL A 11 -17.79 -7.60 -0.87
CA VAL A 11 -16.98 -8.83 -0.90
C VAL A 11 -17.88 -10.07 -0.91
N ASP A 12 -18.92 -10.10 -0.07
CA ASP A 12 -19.86 -11.22 0.02
C ASP A 12 -20.66 -11.41 -1.29
N VAL A 13 -21.05 -10.32 -1.96
CA VAL A 13 -21.69 -10.36 -3.29
C VAL A 13 -20.74 -10.95 -4.33
N LEU A 14 -19.49 -10.50 -4.37
CA LEU A 14 -18.49 -11.01 -5.31
C LEU A 14 -18.19 -12.49 -5.10
N TYR A 15 -18.12 -12.95 -3.84
CA TYR A 15 -17.96 -14.37 -3.52
C TYR A 15 -19.13 -15.21 -4.06
N ASN A 16 -20.37 -14.75 -3.87
CA ASN A 16 -21.55 -15.44 -4.39
C ASN A 16 -21.59 -15.48 -5.93
N GLU A 17 -21.26 -14.38 -6.60
CA GLU A 17 -21.22 -14.32 -8.07
C GLU A 17 -20.15 -15.27 -8.64
N LEU A 18 -19.01 -15.38 -7.96
CA LEU A 18 -17.91 -16.23 -8.36
C LEU A 18 -18.23 -17.72 -8.16
N ASP A 19 -18.93 -18.07 -7.08
CA ASP A 19 -19.43 -19.43 -6.85
C ASP A 19 -20.49 -19.83 -7.89
N GLN A 20 -21.41 -18.91 -8.24
CA GLN A 20 -22.37 -19.12 -9.33
C GLN A 20 -21.68 -19.34 -10.68
N LEU A 21 -20.63 -18.56 -10.98
CA LEU A 21 -19.85 -18.69 -12.20
C LEU A 21 -19.09 -20.02 -12.26
N LYS A 22 -18.47 -20.43 -11.15
CA LYS A 22 -17.79 -21.72 -11.00
C LYS A 22 -18.75 -22.87 -11.29
N ASN A 23 -19.91 -22.88 -10.63
CA ASN A 23 -20.92 -23.93 -10.79
C ASN A 23 -21.47 -23.99 -12.22
N LYS A 24 -21.68 -22.84 -12.86
CA LYS A 24 -22.08 -22.77 -14.28
C LYS A 24 -21.00 -23.36 -15.19
N MET A 25 -19.74 -22.99 -15.00
CA MET A 25 -18.64 -23.47 -15.84
C MET A 25 -18.36 -24.97 -15.68
N ILE A 26 -18.58 -25.55 -14.48
CA ILE A 26 -18.53 -27.00 -14.27
C ILE A 26 -19.68 -27.70 -15.01
N SER A 27 -20.90 -27.16 -14.91
CA SER A 27 -22.09 -27.69 -15.60
C SER A 27 -21.94 -27.65 -17.13
N ASP A 28 -21.29 -26.62 -17.65
CA ASP A 28 -21.01 -26.45 -19.08
C ASP A 28 -19.81 -27.30 -19.56
N HIS A 29 -19.26 -28.18 -18.70
CA HIS A 29 -18.04 -28.98 -18.94
C HIS A 29 -16.83 -28.16 -19.40
N CYS A 30 -16.80 -26.87 -19.04
CA CYS A 30 -15.71 -25.96 -19.41
C CYS A 30 -14.47 -26.12 -18.52
N PHE A 31 -14.61 -26.81 -17.38
CA PHE A 31 -13.53 -27.18 -16.47
C PHE A 31 -13.70 -28.61 -15.96
N THR A 32 -12.58 -29.27 -15.72
CA THR A 32 -12.50 -30.45 -14.85
C THR A 32 -12.62 -30.05 -13.37
N ASN A 33 -12.96 -31.01 -12.50
CA ASN A 33 -13.04 -30.75 -11.05
C ASN A 33 -11.73 -30.18 -10.50
N ASP A 34 -10.58 -30.68 -10.97
CA ASP A 34 -9.26 -30.23 -10.54
C ASP A 34 -8.98 -28.77 -10.95
N GLU A 35 -9.42 -28.36 -12.15
CA GLU A 35 -9.29 -26.98 -12.61
C GLU A 35 -10.21 -26.02 -11.84
N ALA A 36 -11.40 -26.49 -11.46
CA ALA A 36 -12.32 -25.71 -10.63
C ALA A 36 -11.78 -25.50 -9.20
N GLU A 37 -11.13 -26.50 -8.61
CA GLU A 37 -10.44 -26.37 -7.32
C GLU A 37 -9.24 -25.42 -7.40
N GLN A 38 -8.46 -25.49 -8.50
CA GLN A 38 -7.34 -24.56 -8.72
C GLN A 38 -7.82 -23.11 -8.87
N LEU A 39 -8.94 -22.88 -9.57
CA LEU A 39 -9.52 -21.54 -9.72
C LEU A 39 -9.97 -20.98 -8.37
N GLU A 40 -10.64 -21.79 -7.54
CA GLU A 40 -11.04 -21.41 -6.19
C GLU A 40 -9.83 -21.04 -5.32
N PHE A 41 -8.76 -21.84 -5.39
CA PHE A 41 -7.51 -21.54 -4.69
C PHE A 41 -6.89 -20.20 -5.14
N LEU A 42 -6.86 -19.93 -6.43
CA LEU A 42 -6.31 -18.67 -6.98
C LEU A 42 -7.14 -17.45 -6.56
N VAL A 43 -8.47 -17.59 -6.53
CA VAL A 43 -9.36 -16.52 -6.09
C VAL A 43 -9.21 -16.24 -4.60
N ALA A 44 -9.18 -17.29 -3.76
CA ALA A 44 -8.93 -17.14 -2.33
C ALA A 44 -7.58 -16.43 -2.06
N LYS A 45 -6.55 -16.76 -2.85
CA LYS A 45 -5.24 -16.10 -2.79
C LYS A 45 -5.34 -14.62 -3.19
N ALA A 46 -6.07 -14.29 -4.25
CA ALA A 46 -6.26 -12.92 -4.72
C ALA A 46 -6.99 -12.05 -3.68
N ILE A 47 -8.03 -12.57 -3.04
CA ILE A 47 -8.79 -11.85 -2.00
C ILE A 47 -7.91 -11.58 -0.78
N LYS A 48 -7.14 -12.59 -0.35
CA LYS A 48 -6.16 -12.43 0.74
C LYS A 48 -5.09 -11.39 0.42
N TYR A 49 -4.63 -11.30 -0.82
CA TYR A 49 -3.73 -10.22 -1.23
C TYR A 49 -4.42 -8.85 -1.19
N GLY A 50 -5.66 -8.75 -1.66
CA GLY A 50 -6.47 -7.52 -1.57
C GLY A 50 -6.61 -7.03 -0.12
N GLU A 51 -6.94 -7.92 0.81
CA GLU A 51 -7.01 -7.58 2.24
C GLU A 51 -5.67 -7.10 2.80
N LEU A 52 -4.56 -7.76 2.47
CA LEU A 52 -3.23 -7.38 2.95
C LEU A 52 -2.85 -5.99 2.42
N VAL A 53 -3.18 -5.69 1.16
CA VAL A 53 -2.99 -4.37 0.56
C VAL A 53 -3.86 -3.32 1.25
N ALA A 54 -5.14 -3.61 1.50
CA ALA A 54 -6.05 -2.70 2.21
C ALA A 54 -5.60 -2.45 3.66
N LYS A 55 -5.17 -3.50 4.38
CA LYS A 55 -4.63 -3.39 5.76
C LYS A 55 -3.33 -2.58 5.80
N ARG A 56 -2.44 -2.77 4.82
CA ARG A 56 -1.23 -1.96 4.64
C ARG A 56 -1.57 -0.49 4.41
N ASP A 57 -2.55 -0.22 3.55
CA ASP A 57 -2.95 1.15 3.21
C ASP A 57 -3.73 1.82 4.36
N ALA A 58 -4.47 1.05 5.19
CA ALA A 58 -5.22 1.54 6.35
C ALA A 58 -4.38 1.75 7.62
N THR A 59 -3.23 1.07 7.78
CA THR A 59 -2.41 1.13 9.01
C THR A 59 -1.52 2.37 9.13
N GLY A 60 -1.64 3.35 8.23
CA GLY A 60 -1.24 4.76 8.44
C GLY A 60 0.23 5.04 8.78
N THR A 61 1.11 4.04 8.77
CA THR A 61 2.51 4.17 9.25
C THR A 61 3.55 3.96 8.17
N ASN A 62 3.12 3.53 6.98
CA ASN A 62 3.98 3.36 5.81
C ASN A 62 3.27 4.01 4.61
N ILE A 63 3.35 5.34 4.52
CA ILE A 63 2.83 6.07 3.36
C ILE A 63 3.66 5.64 2.15
N ILE A 64 3.06 4.83 1.29
CA ILE A 64 3.62 4.49 -0.01
C ILE A 64 3.34 5.69 -0.90
N LEU A 65 4.35 6.51 -1.15
CA LEU A 65 4.29 7.51 -2.20
C LEU A 65 4.17 6.80 -3.55
N ARG A 66 3.03 6.99 -4.22
CA ARG A 66 2.77 6.53 -5.59
C ARG A 66 3.02 7.66 -6.57
N GLU A 67 3.19 7.32 -7.84
CA GLU A 67 3.31 8.29 -8.94
C GLU A 67 2.13 9.26 -8.96
N SER A 68 0.91 8.76 -8.78
CA SER A 68 -0.31 9.60 -8.70
C SER A 68 -0.26 10.66 -7.62
N ASN A 69 0.45 10.43 -6.50
CA ASN A 69 0.60 11.46 -5.46
C ASN A 69 1.53 12.58 -5.89
N ILE A 70 2.50 12.30 -6.77
CA ILE A 70 3.38 13.29 -7.36
C ILE A 70 2.59 14.11 -8.39
N ASP A 71 1.81 13.45 -9.24
CA ASP A 71 0.95 14.11 -10.23
C ASP A 71 -0.06 15.04 -9.55
N GLU A 72 -0.77 14.55 -8.54
CA GLU A 72 -1.70 15.36 -7.72
C GLU A 72 -0.99 16.57 -7.10
N ALA A 73 0.21 16.40 -6.57
CA ALA A 73 0.96 17.49 -5.96
C ALA A 73 1.42 18.54 -6.99
N LEU A 74 1.82 18.10 -8.18
CA LEU A 74 2.21 18.97 -9.29
C LEU A 74 1.03 19.81 -9.79
N ASP A 75 -0.16 19.20 -9.86
CA ASP A 75 -1.38 19.89 -10.29
C ASP A 75 -1.90 20.87 -9.22
N LEU A 76 -1.68 20.58 -7.93
CA LEU A 76 -2.23 21.38 -6.84
C LEU A 76 -1.45 22.68 -6.59
N SER A 77 -0.15 22.57 -6.27
CA SER A 77 0.69 23.74 -5.94
C SER A 77 2.17 23.39 -5.72
N PRO A 78 3.09 24.37 -5.84
CA PRO A 78 4.49 24.18 -5.42
C PRO A 78 4.65 23.78 -3.95
N SER A 79 3.76 24.24 -3.06
CA SER A 79 3.74 23.83 -1.65
C SER A 79 3.44 22.34 -1.47
N ALA A 80 2.48 21.78 -2.23
CA ALA A 80 2.16 20.37 -2.18
C ALA A 80 3.33 19.49 -2.64
N VAL A 81 4.04 19.91 -3.70
CA VAL A 81 5.29 19.25 -4.14
C VAL A 81 6.33 19.27 -3.02
N GLN A 82 6.48 20.41 -2.34
CA GLN A 82 7.43 20.56 -1.25
C GLN A 82 7.07 19.68 -0.05
N GLU A 83 5.78 19.43 0.21
CA GLU A 83 5.31 18.50 1.24
C GLU A 83 5.66 17.04 0.91
N VAL A 84 5.49 16.62 -0.35
CA VAL A 84 5.90 15.29 -0.81
C VAL A 84 7.39 15.08 -0.63
N LEU A 85 8.21 16.01 -1.14
CA LEU A 85 9.66 15.97 -0.96
C LEU A 85 10.05 15.96 0.52
N ASN A 86 9.30 16.71 1.32
CA ASN A 86 9.57 16.80 2.73
C ASN A 86 9.32 15.47 3.44
N HIS A 87 8.23 14.80 3.09
CA HIS A 87 7.88 13.49 3.61
C HIS A 87 8.94 12.43 3.27
N VAL A 88 9.41 12.39 2.01
CA VAL A 88 10.48 11.46 1.59
C VAL A 88 11.73 11.65 2.45
N GLN A 89 12.17 12.90 2.63
CA GLN A 89 13.34 13.23 3.45
C GLN A 89 13.17 12.78 4.91
N ASP A 90 11.97 12.96 5.47
CA ASP A 90 11.63 12.61 6.83
C ASP A 90 11.67 11.09 7.05
N VAL A 91 11.16 10.31 6.09
CA VAL A 91 11.25 8.85 6.08
C VAL A 91 12.71 8.40 5.99
N VAL A 92 13.50 8.98 5.08
CA VAL A 92 14.92 8.64 4.89
C VAL A 92 15.72 8.89 6.18
N ILE A 93 15.52 10.03 6.84
CA ILE A 93 16.16 10.34 8.13
C ILE A 93 15.76 9.34 9.20
N SER A 94 14.48 9.02 9.30
CA SER A 94 13.97 8.06 10.29
C SER A 94 14.58 6.68 10.10
N LYS A 95 14.66 6.19 8.86
CA LYS A 95 15.29 4.90 8.53
C LYS A 95 16.80 4.92 8.78
N ALA A 96 17.49 6.02 8.43
CA ALA A 96 18.91 6.19 8.72
C ALA A 96 19.18 6.14 10.24
N LEU A 97 18.35 6.80 11.06
CA LEU A 97 18.46 6.73 12.51
C LEU A 97 18.22 5.32 13.05
N VAL A 98 17.25 4.58 12.52
CA VAL A 98 17.02 3.18 12.92
C VAL A 98 18.26 2.33 12.62
N LEU A 99 18.81 2.43 11.40
CA LEU A 99 19.99 1.67 10.99
C LEU A 99 21.23 2.00 11.83
N THR A 100 21.39 3.26 12.24
CA THR A 100 22.52 3.69 13.06
C THR A 100 22.24 3.68 14.56
N ARG A 101 21.14 3.06 14.99
CA ARG A 101 20.72 2.93 16.41
C ARG A 101 20.63 4.29 17.13
N GLY A 102 20.08 5.29 16.44
CA GLY A 102 19.87 6.65 16.95
C GLY A 102 21.09 7.57 16.85
N ASN A 103 22.23 7.09 16.33
CA ASN A 103 23.41 7.93 16.16
C ASN A 103 23.24 8.91 14.98
N ALA A 104 22.92 10.16 15.30
CA ALA A 104 22.63 11.21 14.33
C ALA A 104 23.83 11.54 13.42
N THR A 105 25.05 11.48 13.95
CA THR A 105 26.28 11.74 13.18
C THR A 105 26.46 10.68 12.11
N LYS A 106 26.37 9.40 12.49
CA LYS A 106 26.46 8.29 11.54
C LYS A 106 25.28 8.27 10.56
N ALA A 107 24.09 8.66 11.00
CA ALA A 107 22.91 8.72 10.14
C ALA A 107 23.08 9.81 9.06
N ALA A 108 23.61 10.98 9.43
CA ALA A 108 23.90 12.05 8.50
C ALA A 108 24.98 11.64 7.48
N GLU A 109 26.06 11.02 7.95
CA GLU A 109 27.13 10.48 7.09
C GLU A 109 26.59 9.40 6.13
N LEU A 110 25.72 8.51 6.60
CA LEU A 110 25.11 7.44 5.81
C LEU A 110 24.30 7.97 4.62
N ILE A 111 23.62 9.10 4.79
CA ILE A 111 22.80 9.72 3.73
C ILE A 111 23.53 10.86 2.99
N GLY A 112 24.82 11.07 3.28
CA GLY A 112 25.64 12.11 2.64
C GLY A 112 25.26 13.55 3.01
N TRP A 113 24.62 13.75 4.16
CA TRP A 113 24.15 15.07 4.60
C TRP A 113 25.14 15.73 5.56
N ASN A 114 25.23 17.05 5.49
CA ASN A 114 25.92 17.80 6.53
C ASN A 114 25.14 17.70 7.86
N ARG A 115 25.88 17.72 8.98
CA ARG A 115 25.31 17.53 10.33
C ARG A 115 24.29 18.61 10.71
N GLY A 116 24.47 19.85 10.25
CA GLY A 116 23.58 20.97 10.58
C GLY A 116 22.20 20.86 9.92
N THR A 117 22.16 20.53 8.63
CA THR A 117 20.95 20.27 7.85
C THR A 117 20.23 19.06 8.42
N PHE A 118 20.95 17.99 8.72
CA PHE A 118 20.38 16.80 9.37
C PHE A 118 19.76 17.14 10.73
N ALA A 119 20.45 17.91 11.58
CA ALA A 119 19.96 18.29 12.90
C ALA A 119 18.70 19.16 12.83
N LYS A 120 18.70 20.20 11.97
CA LYS A 120 17.51 21.04 11.73
C LYS A 120 16.31 20.19 11.34
N ARG A 121 16.55 19.21 10.45
CA ARG A 121 15.49 18.38 9.92
C ARG A 121 14.98 17.34 10.90
N LYS A 122 15.90 16.65 11.59
CA LYS A 122 15.60 15.72 12.68
C LYS A 122 14.76 16.38 13.78
N ASN A 123 15.05 17.63 14.13
CA ASN A 123 14.28 18.34 15.16
C ASN A 123 12.83 18.61 14.77
N ARG A 124 12.50 18.61 13.47
CA ARG A 124 11.14 18.75 12.98
C ARG A 124 10.32 17.44 13.07
N LEU A 125 11.00 16.30 13.21
CA LEU A 125 10.38 14.98 13.39
C LEU A 125 9.96 14.71 14.85
N ARG A 126 10.37 15.58 15.78
CA ARG A 126 10.09 15.48 17.21
C ARG A 126 8.93 16.41 17.55
#